data_AF-A0A2V5TQR6-F1
#
_entry.id   AF-A0A2V5TQR6-F1
#
_cell.length_a   1.000
_cell.length_b   1.000
_cell.length_c   1.000
_cell.angle_alpha   90.00
_cell.angle_beta   90.00
_cell.angle_gamma   90.00
#
_symmetry.space_group_name_H-M   'P 1'
#
loop_
_entity.id
_entity.type
_entity.pdbx_description
1 polymer ?
#
loop_
_entity_poly.entity_id
_entity_poly.type
_entity_poly.pdbx_seq_one_letter_code
_entity_poly.pdbx_strand_id
1 'polypeptide(L)'
;MKRVLGVCWSAWILVLVVTNLSAQTARKLTRRIVPPPNNASPATGTPASRPAPTPPAAVPSPNNAAVPAPPPPADAEKAKQEALRKTIEFQKKRAAEGSPSAQYELGLRYLKGDGVDKDEAAGMKLLEESAKQDYTLAKKKIEELKEKKKK
;
A
#
# COMPACT_ATOMS: atom_id res chain seq x y z
N MET A 1 50.51 19.41 -3.42
CA MET A 1 50.35 18.29 -4.39
C MET A 1 49.52 17.21 -3.72
N LYS A 2 48.23 17.06 -4.05
CA LYS A 2 47.31 15.95 -3.68
C LYS A 2 45.90 16.28 -4.23
N ARG A 3 45.73 16.16 -5.55
CA ARG A 3 44.42 16.25 -6.25
C ARG A 3 44.45 15.37 -7.51
N VAL A 4 44.63 14.05 -7.36
CA VAL A 4 44.56 13.11 -8.51
C VAL A 4 44.04 11.71 -8.11
N LEU A 5 43.08 11.60 -7.19
CA LEU A 5 42.49 10.28 -6.83
C LEU A 5 40.95 10.24 -6.85
N GLY A 6 40.29 11.20 -7.50
CA GLY A 6 38.82 11.31 -7.51
C GLY A 6 38.11 10.92 -8.82
N VAL A 7 38.84 10.58 -9.89
CA VAL A 7 38.26 10.44 -11.24
C VAL A 7 38.04 8.98 -11.66
N CYS A 8 38.69 8.01 -10.99
CA CYS A 8 38.57 6.59 -11.35
C CYS A 8 37.25 5.93 -10.90
N TRP A 9 36.64 6.37 -9.79
CA TRP A 9 35.45 5.71 -9.26
C TRP A 9 34.19 6.01 -10.09
N SER A 10 34.12 7.22 -10.65
CA SER A 10 33.01 7.67 -11.52
C SER A 10 32.98 6.93 -12.86
N ALA A 11 34.15 6.55 -13.39
CA ALA A 11 34.25 5.81 -14.64
C ALA A 11 33.79 4.34 -14.52
N TRP A 12 33.94 3.73 -13.34
CA TRP A 12 33.48 2.36 -13.09
C TRP A 12 31.96 2.24 -12.95
N ILE A 13 31.29 3.24 -12.38
CA ILE A 13 29.82 3.25 -12.22
C ILE A 13 29.12 3.37 -13.59
N LEU A 14 29.70 4.14 -14.51
CA LEU A 14 29.15 4.34 -15.86
C LEU A 14 29.21 3.07 -16.73
N VAL A 15 30.25 2.25 -16.58
CA VAL A 15 30.36 0.95 -17.28
C VAL A 15 29.33 -0.07 -16.75
N LEU A 16 29.05 -0.06 -15.44
CA LEU A 16 28.07 -0.97 -14.82
C LEU A 16 26.63 -0.67 -15.26
N VAL A 17 26.26 0.61 -15.40
CA VAL A 17 24.92 1.01 -15.87
C VAL A 17 24.70 0.65 -17.36
N VAL A 18 25.73 0.80 -18.20
CA VAL A 18 25.65 0.44 -19.63
C VAL A 18 25.43 -1.06 -19.84
N THR A 19 26.02 -1.91 -19.01
CA THR A 19 25.82 -3.37 -19.13
C THR A 19 24.45 -3.86 -18.66
N ASN A 20 23.80 -3.19 -17.70
CA ASN A 20 22.47 -3.61 -17.20
C ASN A 20 21.33 -3.26 -18.19
N LEU A 21 21.52 -2.20 -18.99
CA LEU A 21 20.52 -1.74 -19.95
C LEU A 21 20.35 -2.68 -21.17
N SER A 22 21.38 -3.45 -21.53
CA SER A 22 21.31 -4.38 -22.67
C SER A 22 20.46 -5.64 -22.41
N ALA A 23 20.08 -5.91 -21.15
CA ALA A 23 19.28 -7.07 -20.78
C ALA A 23 17.75 -6.83 -20.81
N GLN A 24 17.30 -5.57 -20.86
CA GLN A 24 15.86 -5.25 -20.77
C GLN A 24 15.14 -5.10 -22.13
N THR A 25 15.86 -5.07 -23.26
CA THR A 25 15.26 -4.77 -24.57
C THR A 25 14.69 -5.99 -25.31
N ALA A 26 14.94 -7.22 -24.85
CA ALA A 26 14.62 -8.45 -25.57
C ALA A 26 13.19 -9.00 -25.37
N ARG A 27 12.30 -8.33 -24.61
CA ARG A 27 10.96 -8.87 -24.25
C ARG A 27 9.77 -8.25 -25.00
N LYS A 28 9.99 -7.33 -25.94
CA LYS A 28 8.89 -6.56 -26.57
C LYS A 28 8.63 -6.81 -28.06
N LEU A 29 9.23 -7.82 -28.70
CA LEU A 29 9.09 -7.97 -30.16
C LEU A 29 8.46 -9.27 -30.68
N THR A 30 8.16 -10.27 -29.83
CA THR A 30 7.80 -11.61 -30.35
C THR A 30 6.52 -12.17 -29.75
N ARG A 31 5.37 -11.54 -30.04
CA ARG A 31 4.09 -12.27 -30.13
C ARG A 31 3.02 -11.47 -30.85
N ARG A 32 3.25 -11.17 -32.13
CA ARG A 32 2.19 -10.88 -33.10
C ARG A 32 2.28 -11.96 -34.16
N ILE A 33 1.13 -12.42 -34.65
CA ILE A 33 0.94 -13.33 -35.80
C ILE A 33 0.82 -14.82 -35.43
N VAL A 34 -0.39 -15.23 -35.02
CA VAL A 34 -0.98 -16.51 -35.43
C VAL A 34 -2.45 -16.23 -35.82
N PRO A 35 -2.85 -16.42 -37.09
CA PRO A 35 -4.25 -16.31 -37.53
C PRO A 35 -5.05 -17.60 -37.23
N PRO A 36 -6.40 -17.54 -37.20
CA PRO A 36 -7.25 -18.65 -36.77
C PRO A 36 -7.64 -19.59 -37.94
N PRO A 37 -7.88 -20.89 -37.71
CA PRO A 37 -8.66 -21.69 -38.62
C PRO A 37 -10.16 -21.62 -38.26
N ASN A 38 -10.94 -21.20 -39.24
CA ASN A 38 -12.39 -21.26 -39.32
C ASN A 38 -12.78 -22.57 -40.04
N ASN A 39 -13.75 -23.34 -39.51
CA ASN A 39 -14.85 -24.01 -40.25
C ASN A 39 -15.44 -25.24 -39.51
N ALA A 40 -16.79 -25.19 -39.37
CA ALA A 40 -17.81 -26.24 -39.57
C ALA A 40 -17.65 -27.60 -38.87
N SER A 41 -18.63 -28.28 -38.25
CA SER A 41 -20.10 -28.40 -38.38
C SER A 41 -20.55 -29.48 -37.34
N PRO A 42 -21.79 -30.05 -37.29
CA PRO A 42 -23.15 -29.55 -37.49
C PRO A 42 -24.07 -29.80 -36.25
N ALA A 43 -25.32 -29.36 -36.39
CA ALA A 43 -26.45 -29.46 -35.45
C ALA A 43 -26.79 -30.87 -34.94
N THR A 44 -27.30 -30.98 -33.71
CA THR A 44 -28.64 -31.56 -33.40
C THR A 44 -28.98 -31.44 -31.90
N GLY A 45 -30.23 -31.07 -31.61
CA GLY A 45 -30.97 -31.68 -30.49
C GLY A 45 -31.20 -30.85 -29.22
N THR A 46 -32.45 -30.42 -29.08
CA THR A 46 -33.24 -30.31 -27.84
C THR A 46 -33.32 -28.94 -27.13
N PRO A 47 -34.50 -28.29 -27.13
CA PRO A 47 -34.77 -27.10 -26.34
C PRO A 47 -35.19 -27.53 -24.93
N ALA A 48 -34.30 -27.37 -23.94
CA ALA A 48 -34.66 -27.47 -22.54
C ALA A 48 -34.56 -26.09 -21.92
N SER A 49 -35.73 -25.48 -21.71
CA SER A 49 -35.95 -24.29 -20.90
C SER A 49 -35.14 -24.35 -19.61
N ARG A 50 -34.03 -23.61 -19.55
CA ARG A 50 -33.32 -23.34 -18.31
C ARG A 50 -33.72 -21.93 -17.88
N PRO A 51 -34.37 -21.74 -16.72
CA PRO A 51 -34.62 -20.40 -16.22
C PRO A 51 -33.29 -19.67 -16.04
N ALA A 52 -33.29 -18.37 -16.37
CA ALA A 52 -32.14 -17.49 -16.23
C ALA A 52 -31.50 -17.63 -14.84
N PRO A 53 -30.16 -17.61 -14.71
CA PRO A 53 -29.54 -17.48 -13.40
C PRO A 53 -30.01 -16.15 -12.81
N THR A 54 -30.73 -16.23 -11.71
CA THR A 54 -30.96 -15.08 -10.85
C THR A 54 -29.61 -14.44 -10.52
N PRO A 55 -29.47 -13.10 -10.54
CA PRO A 55 -28.26 -12.47 -10.06
C PRO A 55 -28.04 -12.97 -8.62
N PRO A 56 -26.82 -13.38 -8.23
CA PRO A 56 -26.57 -13.75 -6.85
C PRO A 56 -26.93 -12.54 -6.01
N ALA A 57 -27.96 -12.69 -5.17
CA ALA A 57 -28.31 -11.75 -4.13
C ALA A 57 -27.01 -11.32 -3.44
N ALA A 58 -26.83 -10.01 -3.32
CA ALA A 58 -25.74 -9.40 -2.60
C ALA A 58 -25.50 -10.17 -1.30
N VAL A 59 -24.34 -10.83 -1.21
CA VAL A 59 -23.83 -11.28 0.09
C VAL A 59 -23.71 -10.02 0.95
N PRO A 60 -24.52 -9.87 2.02
CA PRO A 60 -24.23 -8.82 2.98
C PRO A 60 -22.86 -9.12 3.56
N SER A 61 -21.95 -8.16 3.50
CA SER A 61 -20.67 -8.23 4.22
C SER A 61 -20.97 -8.60 5.68
N PRO A 62 -20.50 -9.74 6.20
CA PRO A 62 -20.76 -10.09 7.58
C PRO A 62 -19.70 -9.39 8.41
N ASN A 63 -19.85 -8.10 8.71
CA ASN A 63 -19.01 -7.45 9.71
C ASN A 63 -19.70 -6.21 10.28
N ASN A 64 -20.72 -6.48 11.09
CA ASN A 64 -21.14 -5.58 12.17
C ASN A 64 -21.60 -6.37 13.41
N ALA A 65 -20.93 -7.49 13.70
CA ALA A 65 -20.92 -8.02 15.05
C ALA A 65 -19.98 -7.13 15.86
N ALA A 66 -20.51 -6.01 16.36
CA ALA A 66 -19.93 -5.32 17.50
C ALA A 66 -19.90 -6.34 18.64
N VAL A 67 -18.77 -7.03 18.79
CA VAL A 67 -18.45 -7.73 20.03
C VAL A 67 -18.47 -6.64 21.11
N PRO A 68 -19.37 -6.68 22.11
CA PRO A 68 -19.29 -5.74 23.21
C PRO A 68 -17.92 -5.89 23.85
N ALA A 69 -17.15 -4.82 23.83
CA ALA A 69 -15.85 -4.78 24.49
C ALA A 69 -16.03 -5.23 25.95
N PRO A 70 -15.34 -6.28 26.41
CA PRO A 70 -15.39 -6.63 27.83
C PRO A 70 -14.85 -5.45 28.65
N PRO A 71 -15.46 -5.12 29.81
CA PRO A 71 -15.00 -4.02 30.65
C PRO A 71 -13.55 -4.27 31.08
N PRO A 72 -12.65 -3.26 31.07
CA PRO A 72 -11.24 -3.48 31.34
C PRO A 72 -10.98 -3.76 32.85
N PRO A 73 -10.51 -4.97 33.24
CA PRO A 73 -9.79 -5.13 34.50
C PRO A 73 -8.43 -4.43 34.38
N ALA A 74 -7.77 -4.09 35.49
CA ALA A 74 -6.53 -3.31 35.53
C ALA A 74 -5.35 -3.86 34.67
N ASP A 75 -5.42 -5.13 34.24
CA ASP A 75 -4.50 -5.77 33.29
C ASP A 75 -4.76 -5.41 31.80
N ALA A 76 -5.87 -4.73 31.51
CA ALA A 76 -6.29 -4.37 30.16
C ALA A 76 -5.38 -3.32 29.51
N GLU A 77 -4.75 -2.43 30.29
CA GLU A 77 -3.78 -1.46 29.74
C GLU A 77 -2.54 -2.18 29.18
N LYS A 78 -2.10 -3.28 29.81
CA LYS A 78 -1.00 -4.11 29.29
C LYS A 78 -1.41 -4.86 28.02
N ALA A 79 -2.60 -5.45 27.99
CA ALA A 79 -3.13 -6.11 26.78
C ALA A 79 -3.32 -5.12 25.62
N LYS A 80 -3.77 -3.90 25.91
CA LYS A 80 -3.89 -2.80 24.94
C LYS A 80 -2.53 -2.37 24.41
N GLN A 81 -1.50 -2.27 25.25
CA GLN A 81 -0.13 -2.00 24.83
C GLN A 81 0.41 -3.08 23.87
N GLU A 82 0.18 -4.35 24.18
CA GLU A 82 0.61 -5.47 23.32
C GLU A 82 -0.12 -5.46 21.96
N ALA A 83 -1.43 -5.20 21.97
CA ALA A 83 -2.21 -5.02 20.75
C ALA A 83 -1.72 -3.83 19.93
N LEU A 84 -1.45 -2.68 20.58
CA LEU A 84 -0.92 -1.48 19.94
C LEU A 84 0.42 -1.76 19.24
N ARG A 85 1.34 -2.48 19.90
CA ARG A 85 2.63 -2.88 19.32
C ARG A 85 2.46 -3.71 18.05
N LYS A 86 1.61 -4.74 18.10
CA LYS A 86 1.30 -5.57 16.91
C LYS A 86 0.65 -4.74 15.80
N THR A 87 -0.25 -3.83 16.14
CA THR A 87 -0.86 -2.92 15.16
C THR A 87 0.17 -2.00 14.53
N ILE A 88 1.13 -1.46 15.30
CA ILE A 88 2.20 -0.61 14.78
C ILE A 88 3.06 -1.39 13.79
N GLU A 89 3.47 -2.62 14.11
CA GLU A 89 4.22 -3.45 13.16
C GLU A 89 3.46 -3.69 11.86
N PHE A 90 2.18 -4.04 11.97
CA PHE A 90 1.34 -4.23 10.79
C PHE A 90 1.21 -2.95 9.96
N GLN A 91 0.97 -1.80 10.61
CA GLN A 91 0.92 -0.50 9.95
C GLN A 91 2.26 -0.14 9.29
N LYS A 92 3.39 -0.40 9.94
CA LYS A 92 4.73 -0.18 9.35
C LYS A 92 4.91 -0.99 8.07
N LYS A 93 4.51 -2.26 8.06
CA LYS A 93 4.54 -3.10 6.86
C LYS A 93 3.66 -2.54 5.74
N ARG A 94 2.42 -2.15 6.06
CA ARG A 94 1.47 -1.57 5.10
C ARG A 94 1.92 -0.20 4.58
N ALA A 95 2.54 0.61 5.43
CA ALA A 95 3.12 1.89 5.05
C ALA A 95 4.32 1.70 4.11
N ALA A 96 5.13 0.65 4.32
CA ALA A 96 6.21 0.25 3.42
C ALA A 96 5.69 -0.29 2.07
N GLU A 97 4.52 -0.93 2.06
CA GLU A 97 3.78 -1.28 0.84
C GLU A 97 3.18 -0.05 0.13
N GLY A 98 3.31 1.15 0.72
CA GLY A 98 2.82 2.40 0.15
C GLY A 98 1.34 2.68 0.44
N SER A 99 0.71 2.00 1.40
CA SER A 99 -0.70 2.24 1.74
C SER A 99 -0.89 3.62 2.38
N PRO A 100 -1.71 4.52 1.80
CA PRO A 100 -1.84 5.89 2.29
C PRO A 100 -2.55 5.94 3.64
N SER A 101 -3.54 5.07 3.87
CA SER A 101 -4.22 4.95 5.16
C SER A 101 -3.26 4.50 6.26
N ALA A 102 -2.36 3.55 5.98
CA ALA A 102 -1.38 3.09 6.96
C ALA A 102 -0.34 4.16 7.28
N GLN A 103 0.15 4.90 6.27
CA GLN A 103 1.04 6.04 6.46
C GLN A 103 0.37 7.11 7.33
N TYR A 104 -0.92 7.39 7.10
CA TYR A 104 -1.70 8.33 7.92
C TYR A 104 -1.82 7.86 9.38
N GLU A 105 -2.24 6.62 9.60
CA GLU A 105 -2.40 6.06 10.95
C GLU A 105 -1.08 6.02 11.71
N LEU A 106 0.00 5.60 11.05
CA LEU A 106 1.34 5.57 11.63
C LEU A 106 1.83 6.99 11.97
N GLY A 107 1.59 7.96 11.07
CA GLY A 107 1.91 9.36 11.31
C GLY A 107 1.18 9.95 12.52
N LEU A 108 -0.11 9.63 12.68
CA LEU A 108 -0.88 10.00 13.87
C LEU A 108 -0.32 9.38 15.16
N ARG A 109 0.14 8.12 15.11
CA ARG A 109 0.74 7.44 16.27
C ARG A 109 2.01 8.15 16.72
N TYR A 110 2.89 8.51 15.78
CA TYR A 110 4.11 9.28 16.08
C TYR A 110 3.80 10.67 16.63
N LEU A 111 2.74 11.33 16.15
CA LEU A 111 2.31 12.62 16.69
C LEU A 111 1.78 12.54 18.11
N LYS A 112 1.11 11.43 18.47
CA LYS A 112 0.54 11.23 19.80
C LYS A 112 1.52 10.59 20.80
N GLY A 113 2.49 9.82 20.33
CA GLY A 113 3.33 8.97 21.17
C GLY A 113 2.61 7.69 21.63
N ASP A 114 1.58 7.23 20.91
CA ASP A 114 0.78 6.07 21.28
C ASP A 114 1.50 4.77 20.89
N GLY A 115 2.29 4.21 21.82
CA GLY A 115 3.03 2.95 21.63
C GLY A 115 4.29 3.07 20.76
N VAL A 116 4.63 4.29 20.34
CA VAL A 116 5.89 4.67 19.70
C VAL A 116 6.43 5.94 20.35
N ASP A 117 7.72 6.18 20.24
CA ASP A 117 8.29 7.46 20.67
C ASP A 117 7.62 8.61 19.92
N LYS A 118 7.25 9.65 20.66
CA LYS A 118 6.60 10.82 20.07
C LYS A 118 7.61 11.54 19.18
N ASP A 119 7.35 11.55 17.88
CA ASP A 119 8.16 12.25 16.89
C ASP A 119 7.25 12.99 15.91
N GLU A 120 7.10 14.30 16.15
CA GLU A 120 6.27 15.13 15.31
C GLU A 120 6.81 15.29 13.89
N ALA A 121 8.13 15.25 13.71
CA ALA A 121 8.76 15.40 12.41
C ALA A 121 8.55 14.14 11.56
N ALA A 122 8.80 12.96 12.15
CA ALA A 122 8.52 11.68 11.49
C ALA A 122 7.02 11.52 11.20
N GLY A 123 6.15 11.92 12.14
CA GLY A 123 4.70 11.90 11.97
C GLY A 123 4.23 12.80 10.82
N MET A 124 4.75 14.02 10.72
CA MET A 124 4.44 14.93 9.61
C MET A 124 4.91 14.38 8.26
N LYS A 125 6.12 13.80 8.18
CA LYS A 125 6.62 13.19 6.93
C LYS A 125 5.69 12.08 6.42
N LEU A 126 5.24 11.19 7.30
CA LEU A 126 4.31 10.11 6.94
C LEU A 126 2.94 10.65 6.49
N LEU A 127 2.44 11.69 7.15
CA LEU A 127 1.23 12.38 6.71
C LEU A 127 1.42 13.02 5.33
N GLU A 128 2.56 13.65 5.06
CA GLU A 128 2.87 14.24 3.76
C GLU A 128 2.94 13.19 2.66
N GLU A 129 3.54 12.03 2.91
CA GLU A 129 3.55 10.89 1.99
C GLU A 129 2.14 10.40 1.68
N SER A 130 1.31 10.25 2.71
CA SER A 130 -0.11 9.89 2.55
C SER A 130 -0.88 10.96 1.76
N ALA A 131 -0.63 12.24 2.02
CA ALA A 131 -1.25 13.36 1.32
C ALA A 131 -0.84 13.44 -0.17
N LYS A 132 0.39 13.04 -0.51
CA LYS A 132 0.86 12.93 -1.91
C LYS A 132 0.10 11.88 -2.70
N GLN A 133 -0.46 10.87 -2.03
CA GLN A 133 -1.33 9.86 -2.63
C GLN A 133 -2.82 10.26 -2.60
N ASP A 134 -3.10 11.57 -2.52
CA ASP A 134 -4.45 12.13 -2.47
C ASP A 134 -5.31 11.69 -1.28
N TYR A 135 -4.67 11.28 -0.19
CA TYR A 135 -5.39 10.97 1.05
C TYR A 135 -5.89 12.26 1.73
N THR A 136 -7.19 12.54 1.56
CA THR A 136 -7.84 13.76 2.02
C THR A 136 -7.75 13.95 3.53
N LEU A 137 -7.82 12.86 4.30
CA LEU A 137 -7.69 12.91 5.76
C LEU A 137 -6.29 13.35 6.19
N ALA A 138 -5.23 12.91 5.49
CA ALA A 138 -3.87 13.39 5.76
C ALA A 138 -3.73 14.88 5.46
N LYS A 139 -4.23 15.35 4.31
CA LYS A 139 -4.20 16.77 3.93
C LYS A 139 -4.85 17.65 5.01
N LYS A 140 -6.07 17.31 5.43
CA LYS A 140 -6.79 18.01 6.51
C LYS A 140 -6.00 18.02 7.81
N LYS A 141 -5.36 16.90 8.15
CA LYS A 141 -4.61 16.78 9.39
C LYS A 141 -3.34 17.63 9.40
N ILE A 142 -2.62 17.69 8.28
CA ILE A 142 -1.46 18.55 8.12
C ILE A 142 -1.86 20.02 8.28
N GLU A 143 -2.98 20.43 7.69
CA GLU A 143 -3.52 21.79 7.82
C GLU A 143 -3.84 22.12 9.29
N GLU A 144 -4.56 21.23 10.00
CA GLU A 144 -4.86 21.39 11.43
C GLU A 144 -3.58 21.55 12.28
N LEU A 145 -2.54 20.77 12.00
CA LEU A 145 -1.27 20.84 12.71
C LEU A 145 -0.51 22.14 12.44
N LYS A 146 -0.56 22.66 11.21
CA LYS A 146 0.05 23.94 10.83
C LYS A 146 -0.65 25.10 11.52
N GLU A 147 -1.98 25.09 11.54
CA GLU A 147 -2.78 26.12 12.22
C GLU A 147 -2.52 26.13 13.74
N LYS A 148 -2.41 24.95 14.36
CA LYS A 148 -2.06 24.83 15.79
C LYS A 148 -0.69 25.40 16.15
N LYS A 149 0.29 25.33 15.24
CA LYS A 149 1.63 25.88 15.47
C LYS A 149 1.71 27.40 15.26
N LYS A 150 0.67 28.01 14.68
CA LYS A 150 0.62 29.44 14.36
C LYS A 150 -0.11 30.27 15.43
N LYS A 151 -0.90 29.62 16.29
CA LYS A 151 -1.51 30.21 17.48
C LYS A 151 -0.56 30.16 18.66
#